data_AF-A0A4U1M7E5-F1
#
_entry.id   AF-A0A4U1M7E5-F1
#
_cell.length_a   1.000
_cell.length_b   1.000
_cell.length_c   1.000
_cell.angle_alpha   90.00
_cell.angle_beta   90.00
_cell.angle_gamma   90.00
#
_symmetry.space_group_name_H-M   'P 1'
#
loop_
_entity.id
_entity.type
_entity.pdbx_description
1 polymer ?
#
loop_
_entity_poly.entity_id
_entity_poly.type
_entity_poly.pdbx_seq_one_letter_code
_entity_poly.pdbx_strand_id
1 'polypeptide(L)'
;MNRNYRLRSVLIIISFVFFFSCEKEEVSTTSETRVVDVTFSESDLSAAELKQLLVEEDSLLLLTDTAKIMDVSGMEVVKTNPKKVFAHYMPWFQSKPVDGYWGNHWTMANMNPDNIDEYGKREIASFYYPLIGPYSSVDPDLQEYHFLMMKLAGIDGVIFDWYGSRDFYDYQVIKEATESFMWRLEDLGLDFSVMYEDRTAVQAVELGLAPNKIEAAKHDFNYIKDTYFASPRYMKWRNKPFLFVFGPHHIQEPEAWDEIFSVFSPANKPNYLSIWGTAANWVGESASGEFTWVDRTHLEAHEHYYWYYPQFNKMTVGSAYPGFINYSEEGGWGLQHDWQIPHNAGDTFVETLNYTHHKDADFIQLITWNDFGEGTMIEPTEEFGFLYLQLLQQYTGVSYTPEDLQTALELYQLRKALASNETTAKTTAIKDNDGPKKYLDRAYFYMKKGKTKRAKALLKAVRLYHLENN
;
A
#
# COMPACT_ATOMS: atom_id res chain seq x y z
N MET A 1 -13.13 -86.72 25.92
CA MET A 1 -14.11 -85.86 26.63
C MET A 1 -14.53 -84.74 25.69
N ASN A 2 -15.83 -84.70 25.42
CA ASN A 2 -16.67 -83.75 24.66
C ASN A 2 -16.15 -82.41 24.09
N ARG A 3 -16.37 -82.29 22.76
CA ARG A 3 -17.16 -81.25 22.02
C ARG A 3 -16.65 -79.80 22.10
N ASN A 4 -16.69 -78.95 21.07
CA ASN A 4 -17.24 -78.94 19.71
C ASN A 4 -16.56 -77.74 19.02
N TYR A 5 -16.14 -77.88 17.76
CA TYR A 5 -15.73 -76.74 16.93
C TYR A 5 -16.97 -76.05 16.34
N ARG A 6 -17.10 -74.73 16.52
CA ARG A 6 -18.08 -73.90 15.80
C ARG A 6 -17.36 -72.72 15.15
N LEU A 7 -17.34 -72.73 13.82
CA LEU A 7 -17.16 -71.56 12.97
C LEU A 7 -18.18 -70.48 13.36
N ARG A 8 -17.73 -69.24 13.47
CA ARG A 8 -18.61 -68.06 13.44
C ARG A 8 -18.17 -67.14 12.30
N SER A 9 -19.08 -67.00 11.34
CA SER A 9 -19.03 -66.12 10.19
C SER A 9 -19.01 -64.65 10.63
N VAL A 10 -18.17 -63.85 9.97
CA VAL A 10 -18.16 -62.39 10.08
C VAL A 10 -19.23 -61.84 9.12
N LEU A 11 -20.22 -61.15 9.68
CA LEU A 11 -21.26 -60.43 8.94
C LEU A 11 -20.69 -59.08 8.49
N ILE A 12 -20.60 -58.84 7.18
CA ILE A 12 -20.32 -57.52 6.60
C ILE A 12 -21.67 -56.82 6.41
N ILE A 13 -21.90 -55.74 7.15
CA ILE A 13 -23.07 -54.87 6.99
C ILE A 13 -22.77 -53.90 5.84
N ILE A 14 -23.43 -54.11 4.70
CA ILE A 14 -23.47 -53.18 3.58
C ILE A 14 -24.68 -52.26 3.81
N SER A 15 -24.42 -50.99 4.10
CA SER A 15 -25.48 -49.97 4.22
C SER A 15 -25.81 -49.43 2.83
N PHE A 16 -26.99 -49.76 2.32
CA PHE A 16 -27.57 -49.16 1.12
C PHE A 16 -28.14 -47.79 1.46
N VAL A 17 -27.55 -46.71 0.95
CA VAL A 17 -28.16 -45.38 0.95
C VAL A 17 -28.91 -45.22 -0.37
N PHE A 18 -30.24 -45.15 -0.28
CA PHE A 18 -31.11 -44.80 -1.40
C PHE A 18 -30.97 -43.30 -1.71
N PHE A 19 -30.54 -42.97 -2.93
CA PHE A 19 -30.67 -41.62 -3.48
C PHE A 19 -32.13 -41.38 -3.85
N PHE A 20 -32.82 -40.52 -3.10
CA PHE A 20 -34.05 -39.91 -3.57
C PHE A 20 -33.69 -38.82 -4.59
N SER A 21 -34.03 -39.08 -5.85
CA SER A 21 -34.02 -38.10 -6.94
C SER A 21 -35.17 -37.13 -6.72
N CYS A 22 -34.85 -35.85 -6.49
CA CYS A 22 -35.81 -34.76 -6.49
C CYS A 22 -35.80 -34.17 -7.91
N GLU A 23 -36.88 -34.38 -8.65
CA GLU A 23 -37.17 -33.70 -9.92
C GLU A 23 -37.05 -32.18 -9.72
N LYS A 24 -36.25 -31.53 -10.58
CA LYS A 24 -36.24 -30.07 -10.69
C LYS A 24 -37.44 -29.63 -11.51
N GLU A 25 -38.34 -28.89 -10.90
CA GLU A 25 -39.31 -28.06 -11.62
C GLU A 25 -38.58 -27.00 -12.46
N GLU A 26 -39.02 -26.86 -13.71
CA GLU A 26 -38.59 -25.81 -14.63
C GLU A 26 -39.07 -24.44 -14.12
N VAL A 27 -38.14 -23.63 -13.64
CA VAL A 27 -38.38 -22.20 -13.38
C VAL A 27 -38.16 -21.44 -14.69
N SER A 28 -39.21 -20.77 -15.14
CA SER A 28 -39.26 -19.95 -16.34
C SER A 28 -38.17 -18.88 -16.36
N THR A 29 -37.52 -18.77 -17.51
CA THR A 29 -36.61 -17.71 -17.96
C THR A 29 -36.98 -16.31 -17.43
N THR A 30 -36.26 -15.85 -16.41
CA THR A 30 -36.04 -14.41 -16.19
C THR A 30 -34.97 -13.95 -17.17
N SER A 31 -35.29 -12.93 -17.96
CA SER A 31 -34.38 -12.35 -18.95
C SER A 31 -33.05 -11.96 -18.29
N GLU A 32 -31.99 -12.68 -18.62
CA GLU A 32 -30.63 -12.21 -18.38
C GLU A 32 -30.48 -10.85 -19.07
N THR A 33 -30.30 -9.79 -18.28
CA THR A 33 -29.84 -8.51 -18.79
C THR A 33 -28.43 -8.74 -19.32
N ARG A 34 -28.32 -9.00 -20.62
CA ARG A 34 -27.04 -9.01 -21.35
C ARG A 34 -26.41 -7.63 -21.16
N VAL A 35 -25.43 -7.55 -20.26
CA VAL A 35 -24.38 -6.54 -20.38
C VAL A 35 -23.65 -6.92 -21.66
N VAL A 36 -23.92 -6.18 -22.73
CA VAL A 36 -23.20 -6.34 -23.98
C VAL A 36 -21.77 -5.93 -23.70
N ASP A 37 -20.85 -6.91 -23.65
CA ASP A 37 -19.43 -6.65 -23.76
C ASP A 37 -19.17 -6.07 -25.16
N VAL A 38 -19.24 -4.74 -25.26
CA VAL A 38 -18.79 -4.02 -26.43
C VAL A 38 -17.28 -4.16 -26.48
N THR A 39 -16.78 -4.81 -27.52
CA THR A 39 -15.36 -4.87 -27.83
C THR A 39 -14.87 -3.46 -28.14
N PHE A 40 -14.12 -2.86 -27.21
CA PHE A 40 -13.57 -1.51 -27.32
C PHE A 40 -12.36 -1.49 -28.26
N SER A 41 -12.50 -0.78 -29.39
CA SER A 41 -11.38 -0.36 -30.26
C SER A 41 -10.72 0.88 -29.64
N GLU A 42 -9.39 0.95 -29.65
CA GLU A 42 -8.58 2.04 -29.05
C GLU A 42 -8.74 3.43 -29.72
N SER A 43 -9.54 3.55 -30.79
CA SER A 43 -9.79 4.81 -31.49
C SER A 43 -11.04 5.54 -30.99
N ASP A 44 -10.81 6.73 -30.43
CA ASP A 44 -11.72 7.84 -30.09
C ASP A 44 -13.24 7.61 -30.16
N LEU A 45 -13.82 7.30 -29.00
CA LEU A 45 -15.25 7.56 -28.75
C LEU A 45 -15.57 9.00 -29.15
N SER A 46 -16.59 9.15 -29.98
CA SER A 46 -17.15 10.44 -30.37
C SER A 46 -17.76 11.15 -29.15
N ALA A 47 -17.90 12.47 -29.23
CA ALA A 47 -18.59 13.25 -28.21
C ALA A 47 -20.00 12.69 -27.91
N ALA A 48 -20.74 12.26 -28.94
CA ALA A 48 -22.06 11.67 -28.79
C ALA A 48 -22.03 10.36 -27.98
N GLU A 49 -21.04 9.49 -28.21
CA GLU A 49 -20.87 8.25 -27.46
C GLU A 49 -20.45 8.50 -26.01
N LEU A 50 -19.55 9.47 -25.77
CA LEU A 50 -19.16 9.89 -24.42
C LEU A 50 -20.35 10.48 -23.64
N LYS A 51 -21.20 11.26 -24.29
CA LYS A 51 -22.43 11.77 -23.68
C LYS A 51 -23.40 10.65 -23.35
N GLN A 52 -23.56 9.68 -24.26
CA GLN A 52 -24.41 8.52 -24.02
C GLN A 52 -23.90 7.66 -22.85
N LEU A 53 -22.58 7.55 -22.68
CA LEU A 53 -21.96 6.86 -21.54
C LEU A 53 -22.36 7.52 -20.21
N LEU A 54 -22.37 8.86 -20.11
CA LEU A 54 -22.81 9.56 -18.90
C LEU A 54 -24.30 9.27 -18.58
N VAL A 55 -25.16 9.27 -19.60
CA VAL A 55 -26.58 8.92 -19.46
C VAL A 55 -26.77 7.47 -18.98
N GLU A 56 -25.93 6.55 -19.46
CA GLU A 56 -25.91 5.17 -18.99
C GLU A 56 -25.51 5.08 -17.50
N GLU A 57 -24.46 5.81 -17.09
CA GLU A 57 -24.04 5.86 -15.68
C GLU A 57 -25.11 6.44 -14.77
N ASP A 58 -25.82 7.50 -15.19
CA ASP A 58 -26.97 8.04 -14.46
C ASP A 58 -28.05 6.97 -14.24
N SER A 59 -28.32 6.17 -15.26
CA SER A 59 -29.30 5.09 -15.18
C SER A 59 -28.85 3.98 -14.22
N LEU A 60 -27.55 3.66 -14.19
CA LEU A 60 -26.97 2.68 -13.27
C LEU A 60 -26.99 3.17 -11.81
N LEU A 61 -26.69 4.45 -11.59
CA LEU A 61 -26.68 5.07 -10.26
C LEU A 61 -28.07 5.05 -9.61
N LEU A 62 -29.12 5.32 -10.39
CA LEU A 62 -30.51 5.20 -9.93
C LEU A 62 -30.87 3.78 -9.45
N LEU A 63 -30.22 2.74 -10.00
CA LEU A 63 -30.43 1.37 -9.58
C LEU A 63 -29.68 1.04 -8.28
N THR A 64 -28.47 1.58 -8.09
CA THR A 64 -27.68 1.37 -6.86
C THR A 64 -28.26 2.10 -5.66
N ASP A 65 -28.83 3.30 -5.82
CA ASP A 65 -29.45 4.08 -4.73
C ASP A 65 -30.69 3.40 -4.13
N THR A 66 -31.29 2.45 -4.86
CA THR A 66 -32.38 1.60 -4.32
C THR A 66 -31.89 0.44 -3.44
N ALA A 67 -30.60 0.44 -3.05
CA ALA A 67 -29.92 -0.55 -2.22
C ALA A 67 -29.95 -1.99 -2.79
N LYS A 68 -30.15 -2.14 -4.12
CA LYS A 68 -30.21 -3.46 -4.76
C LYS A 68 -28.85 -4.12 -4.96
N ILE A 69 -27.74 -3.37 -4.90
CA ILE A 69 -26.37 -3.85 -5.12
C ILE A 69 -25.42 -3.05 -4.21
N MET A 70 -24.73 -3.72 -3.27
CA MET A 70 -23.61 -3.15 -2.52
C MET A 70 -22.30 -3.78 -3.02
N ASP A 71 -21.30 -2.97 -3.35
CA ASP A 71 -19.97 -3.48 -3.67
C ASP A 71 -19.19 -3.73 -2.37
N VAL A 72 -18.85 -4.99 -2.13
CA VAL A 72 -18.03 -5.43 -0.99
C VAL A 72 -16.76 -6.15 -1.43
N SER A 73 -16.45 -6.17 -2.74
CA SER A 73 -15.23 -6.85 -3.20
C SER A 73 -14.01 -5.96 -3.02
N GLY A 74 -12.82 -6.55 -2.89
CA GLY A 74 -11.56 -5.83 -3.11
C GLY A 74 -11.28 -5.61 -4.61
N MET A 75 -10.09 -5.10 -4.92
CA MET A 75 -9.52 -5.15 -6.27
C MET A 75 -8.64 -6.39 -6.40
N GLU A 76 -9.12 -7.43 -7.10
CA GLU A 76 -8.33 -8.63 -7.35
C GLU A 76 -7.34 -8.39 -8.50
N VAL A 77 -6.07 -8.75 -8.27
CA VAL A 77 -4.99 -8.57 -9.25
C VAL A 77 -4.30 -9.90 -9.48
N VAL A 78 -4.44 -10.43 -10.68
CA VAL A 78 -3.81 -11.69 -11.06
C VAL A 78 -2.36 -11.42 -11.48
N LYS A 79 -1.43 -12.15 -10.87
CA LYS A 79 0.00 -12.10 -11.15
C LYS A 79 0.47 -13.42 -11.75
N THR A 80 1.33 -13.37 -12.77
CA THR A 80 2.00 -14.58 -13.27
C THR A 80 3.21 -14.94 -12.41
N ASN A 81 3.84 -13.96 -11.76
CA ASN A 81 4.85 -14.19 -10.72
C ASN A 81 4.20 -14.05 -9.33
N PRO A 82 4.03 -15.15 -8.57
CA PRO A 82 3.30 -15.12 -7.32
C PRO A 82 4.10 -14.55 -6.14
N LYS A 83 5.40 -14.23 -6.31
CA LYS A 83 6.21 -13.66 -5.23
C LYS A 83 5.58 -12.35 -4.77
N LYS A 84 5.37 -12.23 -3.46
CA LYS A 84 4.70 -11.08 -2.86
C LYS A 84 5.66 -9.89 -2.78
N VAL A 85 5.14 -8.71 -3.04
CA VAL A 85 5.85 -7.43 -3.03
C VAL A 85 5.06 -6.43 -2.18
N PHE A 86 5.71 -5.80 -1.21
CA PHE A 86 5.11 -4.82 -0.30
C PHE A 86 5.90 -3.53 -0.37
N ALA A 87 5.22 -2.39 -0.48
CA ALA A 87 5.90 -1.11 -0.53
C ALA A 87 6.13 -0.57 0.88
N HIS A 88 7.37 -0.21 1.19
CA HIS A 88 7.65 0.61 2.36
C HIS A 88 7.08 2.02 2.13
N TYR A 89 6.31 2.58 3.05
CA TYR A 89 5.55 3.81 2.82
C TYR A 89 5.77 4.81 3.94
N MET A 90 6.05 6.05 3.55
CA MET A 90 6.25 7.18 4.45
C MET A 90 4.96 8.03 4.53
N PRO A 91 4.16 7.94 5.63
CA PRO A 91 2.89 8.66 5.75
C PRO A 91 3.07 10.06 6.37
N TRP A 92 4.15 10.75 6.03
CA TRP A 92 4.65 11.91 6.79
C TRP A 92 4.60 13.25 6.06
N PHE A 93 4.00 13.30 4.87
CA PHE A 93 3.94 14.53 4.06
C PHE A 93 2.72 15.38 4.41
N GLN A 94 2.90 16.69 4.61
CA GLN A 94 1.82 17.68 4.78
C GLN A 94 1.95 18.83 3.79
N SER A 95 0.86 19.18 3.13
CA SER A 95 0.79 20.28 2.17
C SER A 95 -0.09 21.42 2.66
N LYS A 96 0.31 22.65 2.34
CA LYS A 96 -0.42 23.85 2.77
C LYS A 96 -1.91 23.87 2.36
N PRO A 97 -2.33 23.42 1.16
CA PRO A 97 -3.74 23.41 0.78
C PRO A 97 -4.63 22.47 1.60
N VAL A 98 -4.08 21.40 2.18
CA VAL A 98 -4.84 20.38 2.93
C VAL A 98 -4.64 20.56 4.43
N ASP A 99 -3.39 20.74 4.86
CA ASP A 99 -3.01 20.78 6.28
C ASP A 99 -2.89 22.21 6.83
N GLY A 100 -2.89 23.22 5.96
CA GLY A 100 -2.70 24.62 6.32
C GLY A 100 -1.23 25.05 6.48
N TYR A 101 -0.27 24.12 6.40
CA TYR A 101 1.17 24.37 6.44
C TYR A 101 1.96 23.36 5.58
N TRP A 102 3.23 23.65 5.32
CA TRP A 102 4.16 22.70 4.69
C TRP A 102 4.92 21.93 5.77
N GLY A 103 4.83 20.60 5.74
CA GLY A 103 5.51 19.73 6.70
C GLY A 103 7.02 19.65 6.49
N ASN A 104 7.73 19.24 7.54
CA ASN A 104 9.20 19.15 7.54
C ASN A 104 9.75 18.17 6.49
N HIS A 105 8.95 17.19 6.05
CA HIS A 105 9.36 16.26 4.99
C HIS A 105 9.32 16.87 3.58
N TRP A 106 8.70 18.05 3.39
CA TRP A 106 8.85 18.86 2.17
C TRP A 106 9.85 20.00 2.31
N THR A 107 10.13 20.47 3.53
CA THR A 107 10.98 21.66 3.74
C THR A 107 12.40 21.30 4.18
N MET A 108 12.56 20.21 4.91
CA MET A 108 13.67 20.02 5.85
C MET A 108 13.99 21.35 6.57
N ALA A 109 15.25 21.73 6.72
CA ALA A 109 15.63 23.04 7.27
C ALA A 109 15.77 24.13 6.19
N ASN A 110 16.07 23.77 4.94
CA ASN A 110 16.58 24.70 3.93
C ASN A 110 15.63 25.03 2.76
N MET A 111 14.52 24.30 2.60
CA MET A 111 13.60 24.47 1.47
C MET A 111 12.31 25.15 1.88
N ASN A 112 11.73 25.96 0.99
CA ASN A 112 10.46 26.62 1.23
C ASN A 112 9.48 26.42 0.06
N PRO A 113 8.49 25.50 0.19
CA PRO A 113 7.57 25.21 -0.91
C PRO A 113 6.62 26.35 -1.29
N ASP A 114 6.59 27.47 -0.55
CA ASP A 114 5.92 28.69 -1.00
C ASP A 114 6.71 29.41 -2.11
N ASN A 115 8.00 29.13 -2.27
CA ASN A 115 8.78 29.53 -3.43
C ASN A 115 8.39 28.66 -4.63
N ILE A 116 7.98 29.29 -5.72
CA ILE A 116 7.55 28.64 -6.96
C ILE A 116 8.41 29.18 -8.09
N ASP A 117 8.98 28.28 -8.90
CA ASP A 117 9.77 28.65 -10.07
C ASP A 117 8.90 29.06 -11.27
N GLU A 118 9.54 29.42 -12.39
CA GLU A 118 8.84 29.85 -13.61
C GLU A 118 8.01 28.74 -14.28
N TYR A 119 8.24 27.48 -13.94
CA TYR A 119 7.52 26.30 -14.45
C TYR A 119 6.41 25.84 -13.50
N GLY A 120 6.22 26.52 -12.37
CA GLY A 120 5.21 26.16 -11.38
C GLY A 120 5.67 25.13 -10.35
N LYS A 121 6.96 24.76 -10.33
CA LYS A 121 7.50 23.82 -9.33
C LYS A 121 7.78 24.53 -8.02
N ARG A 122 7.44 23.85 -6.93
CA ARG A 122 7.72 24.30 -5.57
C ARG A 122 9.14 23.90 -5.16
N GLU A 123 9.81 24.74 -4.40
CA GLU A 123 11.10 24.40 -3.78
C GLU A 123 10.87 23.40 -2.63
N ILE A 124 11.20 22.13 -2.86
CA ILE A 124 11.00 21.02 -1.90
C ILE A 124 12.32 20.33 -1.57
N ALA A 125 12.36 19.66 -0.41
CA ALA A 125 13.51 18.92 0.09
C ALA A 125 13.69 17.54 -0.56
N SER A 126 13.94 17.54 -1.86
CA SER A 126 14.14 16.35 -2.68
C SER A 126 14.87 16.70 -3.98
N PHE A 127 15.69 15.76 -4.48
CA PHE A 127 16.22 15.84 -5.85
C PHE A 127 15.22 15.40 -6.92
N TYR A 128 14.10 14.81 -6.50
CA TYR A 128 13.08 14.24 -7.38
C TYR A 128 11.73 14.89 -7.11
N TYR A 129 11.05 15.32 -8.17
CA TYR A 129 9.78 16.01 -8.06
C TYR A 129 8.60 15.05 -8.28
N PRO A 130 7.71 14.84 -7.29
CA PRO A 130 6.55 13.96 -7.46
C PRO A 130 5.73 14.37 -8.69
N LEU A 131 5.28 13.40 -9.50
CA LEU A 131 4.56 13.69 -10.75
C LEU A 131 3.25 14.45 -10.51
N ILE A 132 2.68 14.30 -9.31
CA ILE A 132 1.46 14.97 -8.85
C ILE A 132 1.74 16.24 -8.01
N GLY A 133 3.00 16.65 -7.90
CA GLY A 133 3.47 17.73 -7.02
C GLY A 133 3.48 17.35 -5.53
N PRO A 134 3.98 18.21 -4.64
CA PRO A 134 4.00 17.95 -3.20
C PRO A 134 2.58 17.92 -2.64
N TYR A 135 2.31 16.93 -1.80
CA TYR A 135 0.97 16.52 -1.38
C TYR A 135 0.85 16.37 0.14
N SER A 136 -0.37 16.08 0.59
CA SER A 136 -0.68 15.72 1.98
C SER A 136 -1.05 14.24 2.08
N SER A 137 -0.48 13.54 3.05
CA SER A 137 -0.73 12.11 3.29
C SER A 137 -2.17 11.83 3.74
N VAL A 138 -2.88 12.84 4.27
CA VAL A 138 -4.29 12.72 4.68
C VAL A 138 -5.28 13.07 3.56
N ASP A 139 -4.81 13.42 2.36
CA ASP A 139 -5.68 13.70 1.21
C ASP A 139 -6.32 12.39 0.69
N PRO A 140 -7.65 12.19 0.79
CA PRO A 140 -8.29 10.95 0.35
C PRO A 140 -8.13 10.68 -1.16
N ASP A 141 -7.93 11.71 -1.98
CA ASP A 141 -7.68 11.56 -3.41
C ASP A 141 -6.27 11.01 -3.66
N LEU A 142 -5.29 11.42 -2.84
CA LEU A 142 -3.93 10.88 -2.87
C LEU A 142 -3.92 9.40 -2.48
N GLN A 143 -4.65 9.06 -1.43
CA GLN A 143 -4.73 7.68 -0.92
C GLN A 143 -5.33 6.74 -1.98
N GLU A 144 -6.37 7.20 -2.67
CA GLU A 144 -6.93 6.51 -3.85
C GLU A 144 -5.88 6.29 -4.93
N TYR A 145 -5.20 7.37 -5.32
CA TYR A 145 -4.20 7.37 -6.38
C TYR A 145 -3.05 6.41 -6.07
N HIS A 146 -2.44 6.52 -4.88
CA HIS A 146 -1.32 5.66 -4.48
C HIS A 146 -1.71 4.18 -4.48
N PHE A 147 -2.84 3.82 -3.87
CA PHE A 147 -3.23 2.42 -3.79
C PHE A 147 -3.72 1.85 -5.12
N LEU A 148 -4.36 2.66 -5.98
CA LEU A 148 -4.62 2.23 -7.37
C LEU A 148 -3.31 1.97 -8.12
N MET A 149 -2.34 2.89 -8.06
CA MET A 149 -1.04 2.71 -8.70
C MET A 149 -0.33 1.44 -8.21
N MET A 150 -0.35 1.19 -6.91
CA MET A 150 0.18 -0.03 -6.31
C MET A 150 -0.50 -1.29 -6.84
N LYS A 151 -1.83 -1.35 -6.85
CA LYS A 151 -2.58 -2.51 -7.34
C LYS A 151 -2.33 -2.75 -8.83
N LEU A 152 -2.32 -1.69 -9.63
CA LEU A 152 -2.05 -1.75 -11.07
C LEU A 152 -0.60 -2.20 -11.38
N ALA A 153 0.34 -1.97 -10.47
CA ALA A 153 1.72 -2.45 -10.55
C ALA A 153 1.93 -3.85 -9.95
N GLY A 154 0.91 -4.46 -9.34
CA GLY A 154 1.00 -5.77 -8.71
C GLY A 154 1.56 -5.79 -7.29
N ILE A 155 1.61 -4.63 -6.62
CA ILE A 155 1.97 -4.51 -5.20
C ILE A 155 0.83 -5.07 -4.33
N ASP A 156 1.17 -5.93 -3.37
CA ASP A 156 0.20 -6.67 -2.55
C ASP A 156 -0.21 -5.93 -1.29
N GLY A 157 0.57 -4.95 -0.86
CA GLY A 157 0.34 -4.26 0.39
C GLY A 157 1.41 -3.23 0.74
N VAL A 158 1.28 -2.71 1.96
CA VAL A 158 2.09 -1.58 2.45
C VAL A 158 2.69 -1.89 3.81
N ILE A 159 3.95 -1.49 4.02
CA ILE A 159 4.60 -1.45 5.31
C ILE A 159 4.72 0.02 5.68
N PHE A 160 3.90 0.50 6.62
CA PHE A 160 3.92 1.90 7.04
C PHE A 160 5.07 2.15 8.01
N ASP A 161 5.89 3.16 7.73
CA ASP A 161 6.80 3.71 8.73
C ASP A 161 6.00 4.33 9.88
N TRP A 162 6.33 4.00 11.13
CA TRP A 162 5.48 4.27 12.28
C TRP A 162 6.26 4.73 13.51
N TYR A 163 5.98 5.97 13.94
CA TYR A 163 6.79 6.72 14.91
C TYR A 163 6.23 6.73 16.35
N GLY A 164 5.27 5.87 16.66
CA GLY A 164 4.70 5.82 18.00
C GLY A 164 3.32 6.44 18.11
N SER A 165 2.72 6.25 19.27
CA SER A 165 1.33 6.63 19.57
C SER A 165 1.16 8.03 20.16
N ARG A 166 2.26 8.70 20.51
CA ARG A 166 2.30 9.95 21.28
C ARG A 166 2.32 11.20 20.40
N ASP A 167 1.88 12.31 20.99
CA ASP A 167 1.87 13.64 20.38
C ASP A 167 3.14 14.42 20.75
N PHE A 168 4.19 14.24 19.95
CA PHE A 168 5.36 15.10 19.92
C PHE A 168 6.04 15.04 18.55
N TYR A 169 6.81 16.07 18.21
CA TYR A 169 7.31 16.31 16.84
C TYR A 169 6.14 16.27 15.83
N ASP A 170 6.20 15.39 14.83
CA ASP A 170 5.15 15.12 13.85
C ASP A 170 4.48 13.75 14.04
N TYR A 171 4.77 13.05 15.13
CA TYR A 171 4.40 11.63 15.29
C TYR A 171 2.89 11.41 15.36
N GLN A 172 2.14 12.34 15.97
CA GLN A 172 0.68 12.28 15.94
C GLN A 172 0.15 12.42 14.52
N VAL A 173 0.69 13.36 13.73
CA VAL A 173 0.24 13.61 12.35
C VAL A 173 0.54 12.40 11.47
N ILE A 174 1.72 11.78 11.63
CA ILE A 174 2.10 10.56 10.91
C ILE A 174 1.14 9.42 11.27
N LYS A 175 0.84 9.23 12.56
CA LYS A 175 -0.12 8.20 13.03
C LYS A 175 -1.52 8.41 12.47
N GLU A 176 -2.04 9.64 12.52
CA GLU A 176 -3.34 10.00 11.97
C GLU A 176 -3.39 9.79 10.44
N ALA A 177 -2.31 10.13 9.74
CA ALA A 177 -2.15 9.82 8.33
C ALA A 177 -2.20 8.31 8.08
N THR A 178 -1.37 7.50 8.75
CA THR A 178 -1.40 6.02 8.65
C THR A 178 -2.80 5.47 8.84
N GLU A 179 -3.51 5.90 9.88
CA GLU A 179 -4.88 5.43 10.17
C GLU A 179 -5.89 5.86 9.11
N SER A 180 -5.72 7.04 8.52
CA SER A 180 -6.60 7.52 7.45
C SER A 180 -6.50 6.68 6.16
N PHE A 181 -5.39 5.97 5.91
CA PHE A 181 -5.28 5.06 4.76
C PHE A 181 -6.14 3.79 4.91
N MET A 182 -6.50 3.39 6.13
CA MET A 182 -7.02 2.04 6.42
C MET A 182 -8.29 1.71 5.63
N TRP A 183 -9.21 2.67 5.49
CA TRP A 183 -10.45 2.43 4.75
C TRP A 183 -10.18 2.13 3.27
N ARG A 184 -9.27 2.86 2.63
CA ARG A 184 -8.94 2.70 1.21
C ARG A 184 -8.12 1.43 0.99
N LEU A 185 -7.23 1.13 1.93
CA LEU A 185 -6.42 -0.07 1.98
C LEU A 185 -7.32 -1.32 1.99
N GLU A 186 -8.30 -1.34 2.89
CA GLU A 186 -9.26 -2.44 3.01
C GLU A 186 -10.18 -2.54 1.79
N ASP A 187 -10.66 -1.41 1.27
CA ASP A 187 -11.52 -1.35 0.08
C ASP A 187 -10.84 -1.89 -1.19
N LEU A 188 -9.54 -1.63 -1.39
CA LEU A 188 -8.76 -2.19 -2.50
C LEU A 188 -8.18 -3.57 -2.20
N GLY A 189 -8.29 -4.04 -0.95
CA GLY A 189 -7.78 -5.33 -0.51
C GLY A 189 -6.26 -5.41 -0.60
N LEU A 190 -5.57 -4.37 -0.15
CA LEU A 190 -4.14 -4.40 0.15
C LEU A 190 -3.96 -4.95 1.57
N ASP A 191 -2.89 -5.71 1.82
CA ASP A 191 -2.50 -6.10 3.18
C ASP A 191 -1.54 -5.04 3.77
N PHE A 192 -1.36 -5.01 5.09
CA PHE A 192 -0.41 -4.08 5.71
C PHE A 192 0.27 -4.55 6.98
N SER A 193 1.42 -3.94 7.27
CA SER A 193 2.12 -4.02 8.54
C SER A 193 2.65 -2.63 8.91
N VAL A 194 3.19 -2.50 10.13
CA VAL A 194 3.88 -1.29 10.59
C VAL A 194 5.34 -1.58 10.86
N MET A 195 6.18 -0.58 10.64
CA MET A 195 7.60 -0.58 10.96
C MET A 195 7.86 0.42 12.08
N TYR A 196 8.15 -0.10 13.27
CA TYR A 196 8.37 0.71 14.47
C TYR A 196 9.80 1.23 14.54
N GLU A 197 9.93 2.52 14.81
CA GLU A 197 11.19 3.21 15.03
C GLU A 197 11.53 3.28 16.53
N ASP A 198 12.52 2.51 16.99
CA ASP A 198 12.83 2.39 18.42
C ASP A 198 13.41 3.67 19.04
N ARG A 199 13.92 4.60 18.22
CA ARG A 199 14.31 5.96 18.62
C ARG A 199 13.19 6.74 19.31
N THR A 200 11.95 6.49 18.91
CA THR A 200 10.76 7.21 19.39
C THR A 200 10.55 6.98 20.89
N ALA A 201 10.86 5.78 21.38
CA ALA A 201 10.84 5.45 22.79
C ALA A 201 11.88 6.23 23.61
N VAL A 202 13.07 6.45 23.05
CA VAL A 202 14.13 7.22 23.72
C VAL A 202 13.77 8.69 23.77
N GLN A 203 13.32 9.28 22.66
CA GLN A 203 12.90 10.68 22.61
C GLN A 203 11.74 10.97 23.56
N ALA A 204 10.79 10.04 23.71
CA ALA A 204 9.73 10.17 24.69
C ALA A 204 10.25 10.30 26.13
N VAL A 205 11.34 9.61 26.47
CA VAL A 205 12.00 9.73 27.80
C VAL A 205 12.72 11.07 27.92
N GLU A 206 13.45 11.49 26.90
CA GLU A 206 14.19 12.76 26.88
C GLU A 206 13.25 13.96 27.05
N LEU A 207 12.04 13.87 26.50
CA LEU A 207 10.97 14.87 26.65
C LEU A 207 10.17 14.73 27.96
N GLY A 208 10.48 13.73 28.80
CA GLY A 208 9.77 13.49 30.06
C GLY A 208 8.34 12.94 29.90
N LEU A 209 8.01 12.41 28.72
CA LEU A 209 6.70 11.84 28.38
C LEU A 209 6.58 10.36 28.76
N ALA A 210 7.70 9.70 29.10
CA ALA A 210 7.74 8.33 29.56
C ALA A 210 8.81 8.15 30.66
N PRO A 211 8.60 7.23 31.61
CA PRO A 211 9.56 7.02 32.71
C PRO A 211 10.85 6.32 32.26
N ASN A 212 10.79 5.50 31.21
CA ASN A 212 11.94 4.86 30.58
C ASN A 212 11.56 4.32 29.17
N LYS A 213 12.55 3.93 28.36
CA LYS A 213 12.38 3.50 26.97
C LYS A 213 11.54 2.21 26.82
N ILE A 214 11.61 1.31 27.81
CA ILE A 214 10.85 0.06 27.81
C ILE A 214 9.36 0.35 28.01
N GLU A 215 9.00 1.14 29.04
CA GLU A 215 7.60 1.56 29.26
C GLU A 215 7.08 2.41 28.10
N ALA A 216 7.95 3.21 27.47
CA ALA A 216 7.59 3.96 26.27
C ALA A 216 7.16 3.02 25.12
N ALA A 217 8.00 2.04 24.80
CA ALA A 217 7.73 1.06 23.75
C ALA A 217 6.56 0.11 24.09
N LYS A 218 6.39 -0.31 25.35
CA LYS A 218 5.23 -1.11 25.80
C LYS A 218 3.90 -0.40 25.51
N HIS A 219 3.84 0.91 25.74
CA HIS A 219 2.64 1.70 25.42
C HIS A 219 2.36 1.70 23.91
N ASP A 220 3.39 1.91 23.09
CA ASP A 220 3.26 1.88 21.63
C ASP A 220 2.84 0.49 21.11
N PHE A 221 3.36 -0.58 21.70
CA PHE A 221 3.02 -1.95 21.33
C PHE A 221 1.61 -2.35 21.76
N ASN A 222 1.11 -1.81 22.88
CA ASN A 222 -0.31 -1.92 23.22
C ASN A 222 -1.18 -1.19 22.19
N TYR A 223 -0.77 0.01 21.75
CA TYR A 223 -1.50 0.73 20.71
C TYR A 223 -1.55 -0.05 19.39
N ILE A 224 -0.42 -0.55 18.90
CA ILE A 224 -0.37 -1.39 17.69
C ILE A 224 -1.29 -2.61 17.82
N LYS A 225 -1.24 -3.30 18.96
CA LYS A 225 -2.08 -4.47 19.26
C LYS A 225 -3.57 -4.13 19.20
N ASP A 226 -3.98 -3.05 19.85
CA ASP A 226 -5.39 -2.71 20.04
C ASP A 226 -5.99 -2.03 18.79
N THR A 227 -5.17 -1.34 18.01
CA THR A 227 -5.59 -0.59 16.82
C THR A 227 -5.42 -1.38 15.53
N TYR A 228 -4.24 -1.95 15.26
CA TYR A 228 -3.91 -2.49 13.95
C TYR A 228 -4.14 -4.00 13.81
N PHE A 229 -3.87 -4.79 14.85
CA PHE A 229 -3.97 -6.26 14.75
C PHE A 229 -5.43 -6.77 14.60
N ALA A 230 -6.41 -5.91 14.87
CA ALA A 230 -7.82 -6.21 14.66
C ALA A 230 -8.22 -6.19 13.17
N SER A 231 -7.46 -5.51 12.31
CA SER A 231 -7.79 -5.44 10.88
C SER A 231 -7.65 -6.83 10.22
N PRO A 232 -8.60 -7.24 9.36
CA PRO A 232 -8.49 -8.47 8.59
C PRO A 232 -7.35 -8.42 7.57
N ARG A 233 -6.82 -7.23 7.25
CA ARG A 233 -5.73 -6.99 6.30
C ARG A 233 -4.36 -6.87 6.96
N TYR A 234 -4.29 -6.93 8.30
CA TYR A 234 -3.00 -6.93 8.98
C TYR A 234 -2.22 -8.21 8.65
N MET A 235 -0.99 -8.06 8.18
CA MET A 235 -0.15 -9.14 7.70
C MET A 235 0.16 -10.17 8.79
N LYS A 236 0.18 -11.45 8.39
CA LYS A 236 0.42 -12.58 9.29
C LYS A 236 1.48 -13.51 8.72
N TRP A 237 2.33 -14.02 9.60
CA TRP A 237 3.25 -15.10 9.31
C TRP A 237 2.97 -16.27 10.26
N ARG A 238 2.77 -17.47 9.70
CA ARG A 238 2.33 -18.67 10.44
C ARG A 238 1.09 -18.39 11.32
N ASN A 239 0.10 -17.69 10.75
CA ASN A 239 -1.17 -17.29 11.38
C ASN A 239 -1.05 -16.32 12.58
N LYS A 240 0.12 -15.71 12.80
CA LYS A 240 0.32 -14.68 13.83
C LYS A 240 0.63 -13.33 13.19
N PRO A 241 0.11 -12.21 13.73
CA PRO A 241 0.52 -10.87 13.31
C PRO A 241 2.05 -10.72 13.37
N PHE A 242 2.61 -9.91 12.50
CA PHE A 242 4.00 -9.50 12.64
C PHE A 242 4.18 -8.01 12.38
N LEU A 243 5.24 -7.44 12.95
CA LEU A 243 5.66 -6.06 12.71
C LEU A 243 7.17 -6.01 12.44
N PHE A 244 7.61 -4.89 11.91
CA PHE A 244 9.01 -4.59 11.75
C PHE A 244 9.45 -3.66 12.88
N VAL A 245 10.72 -3.78 13.26
CA VAL A 245 11.43 -2.81 14.08
C VAL A 245 12.58 -2.30 13.21
N PHE A 246 12.54 -1.02 12.85
CA PHE A 246 13.65 -0.40 12.12
C PHE A 246 14.82 -0.23 13.09
N GLY A 247 15.88 -1.00 12.84
CA GLY A 247 16.93 -1.24 13.83
C GLY A 247 16.76 -2.61 14.53
N PRO A 248 17.08 -2.70 15.84
CA PRO A 248 17.11 -1.60 16.79
C PRO A 248 18.41 -0.78 16.79
N HIS A 249 18.28 0.54 16.85
CA HIS A 249 19.40 1.46 16.96
C HIS A 249 19.60 1.96 18.41
N HIS A 250 18.56 1.88 19.25
CA HIS A 250 18.53 2.52 20.58
C HIS A 250 18.14 1.57 21.73
N ILE A 251 17.39 0.51 21.45
CA ILE A 251 17.06 -0.56 22.40
C ILE A 251 17.84 -1.81 21.98
N GLN A 252 19.07 -1.92 22.48
CA GLN A 252 20.04 -2.93 22.04
C GLN A 252 20.23 -4.07 23.03
N GLU A 253 19.38 -4.14 24.06
CA GLU A 253 19.41 -5.18 25.08
C GLU A 253 18.33 -6.24 24.77
N PRO A 254 18.68 -7.52 24.52
CA PRO A 254 17.72 -8.58 24.25
C PRO A 254 16.63 -8.72 25.33
N GLU A 255 17.00 -8.59 26.61
CA GLU A 255 16.07 -8.69 27.73
C GLU A 255 15.04 -7.54 27.73
N ALA A 256 15.42 -6.36 27.22
CA ALA A 256 14.50 -5.23 27.09
C ALA A 256 13.40 -5.55 26.06
N TRP A 257 13.75 -6.22 24.95
CA TRP A 257 12.76 -6.68 23.97
C TRP A 257 11.81 -7.72 24.56
N ASP A 258 12.33 -8.69 25.31
CA ASP A 258 11.48 -9.66 26.02
C ASP A 258 10.51 -8.96 26.98
N GLU A 259 10.95 -7.92 27.68
CA GLU A 259 10.11 -7.13 28.56
C GLU A 259 9.07 -6.30 27.78
N ILE A 260 9.43 -5.67 26.67
CA ILE A 260 8.51 -4.91 25.80
C ILE A 260 7.40 -5.83 25.30
N PHE A 261 7.75 -7.02 24.82
CA PHE A 261 6.78 -8.00 24.32
C PHE A 261 5.94 -8.68 25.42
N SER A 262 6.21 -8.42 26.70
CA SER A 262 5.37 -8.93 27.80
C SER A 262 3.94 -8.37 27.82
N VAL A 263 3.67 -7.31 27.04
CA VAL A 263 2.31 -6.76 26.83
C VAL A 263 1.40 -7.71 26.06
N PHE A 264 1.96 -8.76 25.45
CA PHE A 264 1.24 -9.83 24.79
C PHE A 264 1.21 -11.09 25.65
N SER A 265 0.08 -11.79 25.66
CA SER A 265 0.05 -13.15 26.21
C SER A 265 0.94 -14.09 25.36
N PRO A 266 1.49 -15.17 25.92
CA PRO A 266 2.30 -16.12 25.14
C PRO A 266 1.60 -16.68 23.90
N ALA A 267 0.27 -16.83 23.96
CA ALA A 267 -0.54 -17.27 22.83
C ALA A 267 -0.63 -16.23 21.69
N ASN A 268 -0.65 -14.94 22.06
CA ASN A 268 -0.89 -13.82 21.14
C ASN A 268 0.37 -12.99 20.85
N LYS A 269 1.55 -13.39 21.33
CA LYS A 269 2.81 -12.72 21.03
C LYS A 269 3.02 -12.69 19.50
N PRO A 270 3.11 -11.51 18.87
CA PRO A 270 3.33 -11.39 17.45
C PRO A 270 4.75 -11.83 17.09
N ASN A 271 4.97 -12.13 15.82
CA ASN A 271 6.34 -12.21 15.29
C ASN A 271 6.87 -10.79 15.13
N TYR A 272 8.19 -10.64 15.10
CA TYR A 272 8.79 -9.37 14.72
C TYR A 272 10.12 -9.57 14.02
N LEU A 273 10.43 -8.58 13.18
CA LEU A 273 11.59 -8.56 12.30
C LEU A 273 12.46 -7.37 12.65
N SER A 274 13.76 -7.57 12.70
CA SER A 274 14.75 -6.49 12.84
C SER A 274 15.54 -6.32 11.55
N ILE A 275 16.21 -5.18 11.38
CA ILE A 275 17.09 -4.99 10.22
C ILE A 275 18.25 -6.00 10.27
N TRP A 276 18.66 -6.52 9.12
CA TRP A 276 19.74 -7.51 9.04
C TRP A 276 21.01 -7.04 9.75
N GLY A 277 21.65 -7.97 10.46
CA GLY A 277 22.91 -7.73 11.18
C GLY A 277 22.72 -7.23 12.61
N THR A 278 21.48 -6.96 13.02
CA THR A 278 21.15 -6.47 14.37
C THR A 278 20.62 -7.57 15.29
N ALA A 279 19.95 -8.61 14.76
CA ALA A 279 19.24 -9.56 15.62
C ALA A 279 20.18 -10.32 16.58
N ALA A 280 21.30 -10.81 16.06
CA ALA A 280 22.25 -11.63 16.81
C ALA A 280 22.89 -10.89 18.01
N ASN A 281 23.01 -9.56 17.92
CA ASN A 281 23.71 -8.76 18.93
C ASN A 281 22.77 -7.96 19.84
N TRP A 282 21.61 -7.53 19.34
CA TRP A 282 20.81 -6.47 19.98
C TRP A 282 19.37 -6.85 20.29
N VAL A 283 18.89 -7.94 19.71
CA VAL A 283 17.49 -8.36 19.81
C VAL A 283 17.36 -9.75 20.44
N GLY A 284 18.38 -10.60 20.25
CA GLY A 284 18.42 -11.96 20.78
C GLY A 284 17.65 -12.97 19.92
N GLU A 285 17.50 -14.19 20.45
CA GLU A 285 16.84 -15.30 19.75
C GLU A 285 15.35 -15.09 19.52
N SER A 286 14.72 -14.16 20.25
CA SER A 286 13.27 -13.89 20.20
C SER A 286 12.82 -13.21 18.91
N ALA A 287 13.72 -12.59 18.13
CA ALA A 287 13.43 -12.11 16.77
C ALA A 287 13.01 -13.28 15.87
N SER A 288 11.86 -13.11 15.20
CA SER A 288 11.25 -14.15 14.36
C SER A 288 11.77 -14.14 12.92
N GLY A 289 12.53 -13.11 12.56
CA GLY A 289 13.02 -12.87 11.22
C GLY A 289 13.89 -11.62 11.13
N GLU A 290 14.42 -11.36 9.95
CA GLU A 290 15.16 -10.13 9.62
C GLU A 290 14.72 -9.63 8.24
N PHE A 291 14.98 -8.36 7.97
CA PHE A 291 14.78 -7.74 6.66
C PHE A 291 16.01 -6.94 6.22
N THR A 292 16.24 -6.83 4.92
CA THR A 292 17.29 -5.96 4.36
C THR A 292 16.77 -4.57 4.05
N TRP A 293 17.66 -3.58 4.14
CA TRP A 293 17.43 -2.21 3.67
C TRP A 293 18.34 -1.88 2.48
N VAL A 294 18.43 -0.61 2.08
CA VAL A 294 19.51 -0.13 1.20
C VAL A 294 20.82 -0.03 1.98
N ASP A 295 21.92 -0.46 1.38
CA ASP A 295 23.25 -0.48 2.01
C ASP A 295 24.33 0.04 1.05
N ARG A 296 25.37 0.67 1.60
CA ARG A 296 26.48 1.26 0.84
C ARG A 296 27.24 0.27 -0.05
N THR A 297 27.20 -1.02 0.29
CA THR A 297 27.85 -2.11 -0.47
C THR A 297 26.91 -2.73 -1.52
N HIS A 298 25.70 -2.19 -1.67
CA HIS A 298 24.70 -2.59 -2.66
C HIS A 298 24.44 -4.11 -2.61
N LEU A 299 24.59 -4.84 -3.72
CA LEU A 299 24.32 -6.28 -3.77
C LEU A 299 25.26 -7.16 -2.93
N GLU A 300 26.42 -6.66 -2.49
CA GLU A 300 27.29 -7.43 -1.58
C GLU A 300 26.60 -7.63 -0.22
N ALA A 301 25.87 -6.63 0.28
CA ALA A 301 25.03 -6.77 1.47
C ALA A 301 23.95 -7.84 1.27
N HIS A 302 23.25 -7.82 0.12
CA HIS A 302 22.26 -8.84 -0.21
C HIS A 302 22.88 -10.23 -0.25
N GLU A 303 24.06 -10.38 -0.85
CA GLU A 303 24.77 -11.65 -0.90
C GLU A 303 25.05 -12.20 0.49
N HIS A 304 25.62 -11.39 1.37
CA HIS A 304 25.89 -11.78 2.75
C HIS A 304 24.61 -12.13 3.52
N TYR A 305 23.54 -11.36 3.35
CA TYR A 305 22.25 -11.63 3.99
C TYR A 305 21.71 -13.02 3.61
N TYR A 306 21.61 -13.32 2.31
CA TYR A 306 21.04 -14.60 1.87
C TYR A 306 22.00 -15.78 2.02
N TRP A 307 23.31 -15.56 2.15
CA TRP A 307 24.24 -16.64 2.49
C TRP A 307 24.03 -17.13 3.93
N TYR A 308 23.74 -16.21 4.85
CA TYR A 308 23.65 -16.47 6.28
C TYR A 308 22.24 -16.91 6.72
N TYR A 309 21.21 -16.17 6.31
CA TYR A 309 19.90 -16.19 6.97
C TYR A 309 18.99 -17.41 6.72
N PRO A 310 18.96 -18.01 5.50
CA PRO A 310 18.13 -19.19 5.22
C PRO A 310 18.43 -20.42 6.10
N GLN A 311 19.56 -20.42 6.80
CA GLN A 311 20.00 -21.53 7.65
C GLN A 311 19.22 -21.67 8.97
N PHE A 312 18.40 -20.67 9.34
CA PHE A 312 17.76 -20.60 10.67
C PHE A 312 16.24 -20.83 10.68
N ASN A 313 15.60 -21.10 9.53
CA ASN A 313 14.13 -21.28 9.42
C ASN A 313 13.31 -20.11 10.04
N LYS A 314 13.86 -18.91 9.93
CA LYS A 314 13.26 -17.63 10.35
C LYS A 314 12.65 -16.92 9.14
N MET A 315 11.77 -15.96 9.40
CA MET A 315 11.16 -15.16 8.35
C MET A 315 12.21 -14.27 7.66
N THR A 316 12.28 -14.33 6.34
CA THR A 316 13.32 -13.68 5.52
C THR A 316 12.65 -12.69 4.58
N VAL A 317 12.81 -11.39 4.83
CA VAL A 317 12.25 -10.33 3.99
C VAL A 317 13.36 -9.68 3.19
N GLY A 318 13.35 -9.92 1.88
CA GLY A 318 14.30 -9.29 0.97
C GLY A 318 13.93 -7.85 0.64
N SER A 319 14.88 -7.10 0.07
CA SER A 319 14.63 -5.75 -0.43
C SER A 319 14.92 -5.59 -1.93
N ALA A 320 14.22 -4.63 -2.55
CA ALA A 320 14.55 -4.07 -3.86
C ALA A 320 14.40 -2.55 -3.79
N TYR A 321 15.35 -1.80 -4.35
CA TYR A 321 15.37 -0.35 -4.34
C TYR A 321 15.86 0.20 -5.69
N PRO A 322 15.38 1.39 -6.10
CA PRO A 322 15.73 1.94 -7.41
C PRO A 322 17.06 2.69 -7.43
N GLY A 323 17.55 3.11 -6.27
CA GLY A 323 18.71 3.97 -6.09
C GLY A 323 18.73 4.52 -4.67
N PHE A 324 19.71 5.36 -4.37
CA PHE A 324 19.84 6.09 -3.10
C PHE A 324 20.66 7.35 -3.34
N ILE A 325 20.03 8.51 -3.23
CA ILE A 325 20.67 9.83 -3.33
C ILE A 325 20.05 10.72 -2.26
N ASN A 326 20.74 10.83 -1.13
CA ASN A 326 20.19 11.45 0.08
C ASN A 326 20.25 12.99 0.04
N TYR A 327 19.11 13.64 0.25
CA TYR A 327 18.94 15.09 0.27
C TYR A 327 19.26 15.73 1.62
N SER A 328 19.45 14.96 2.70
CA SER A 328 19.56 15.47 4.08
C SER A 328 20.68 16.49 4.30
N GLU A 329 21.78 16.40 3.53
CA GLU A 329 22.85 17.41 3.58
C GLU A 329 22.38 18.74 2.98
N GLU A 330 21.83 18.74 1.77
CA GLU A 330 21.29 19.95 1.12
C GLU A 330 20.06 20.51 1.84
N GLY A 331 19.24 19.64 2.40
CA GLY A 331 18.09 19.98 3.23
C GLY A 331 18.44 20.53 4.61
N GLY A 332 19.72 20.52 5.02
CA GLY A 332 20.17 21.14 6.27
C GLY A 332 19.94 20.30 7.53
N TRP A 333 19.75 18.99 7.39
CA TRP A 333 19.65 18.05 8.51
C TRP A 333 21.02 17.47 8.93
N GLY A 334 22.09 17.75 8.18
CA GLY A 334 23.47 17.50 8.61
C GLY A 334 23.87 16.01 8.65
N LEU A 335 23.09 15.12 8.05
CA LEU A 335 23.42 13.71 7.88
C LEU A 335 24.22 13.53 6.58
N GLN A 336 25.55 13.69 6.68
CA GLN A 336 26.43 13.49 5.54
C GLN A 336 26.44 12.00 5.14
N HIS A 337 26.02 11.72 3.91
CA HIS A 337 26.14 10.40 3.29
C HIS A 337 27.28 10.47 2.27
N ASP A 338 28.41 9.81 2.58
CA ASP A 338 29.60 9.77 1.70
C ASP A 338 29.46 8.78 0.53
N TRP A 339 28.25 8.27 0.31
CA TRP A 339 27.94 7.25 -0.68
C TRP A 339 26.57 7.46 -1.30
N GLN A 340 26.40 6.97 -2.52
CA GLN A 340 25.15 7.00 -3.26
C GLN A 340 25.05 5.75 -4.13
N ILE A 341 23.83 5.35 -4.47
CA ILE A 341 23.57 4.30 -5.46
C ILE A 341 22.79 4.96 -6.61
N PRO A 342 23.38 5.06 -7.81
CA PRO A 342 22.71 5.71 -8.93
C PRO A 342 21.50 4.90 -9.40
N HIS A 343 20.49 5.59 -9.92
CA HIS A 343 19.27 4.94 -10.45
C HIS A 343 19.49 4.20 -11.78
N ASN A 344 20.53 4.58 -12.53
CA ASN A 344 20.93 3.96 -13.80
C ASN A 344 19.75 3.71 -14.77
N ALA A 345 18.86 4.70 -14.93
CA ALA A 345 17.68 4.60 -15.78
C ALA A 345 16.81 3.36 -15.52
N GLY A 346 16.73 2.90 -14.27
CA GLY A 346 15.95 1.74 -13.85
C GLY A 346 16.75 0.44 -13.70
N ASP A 347 17.98 0.36 -14.20
CA ASP A 347 18.79 -0.86 -14.16
C ASP A 347 19.09 -1.31 -12.73
N THR A 348 19.34 -0.37 -11.81
CA THR A 348 19.56 -0.66 -10.39
C THR A 348 18.34 -1.32 -9.75
N PHE A 349 17.13 -0.86 -10.10
CA PHE A 349 15.90 -1.48 -9.61
C PHE A 349 15.72 -2.89 -10.14
N VAL A 350 15.95 -3.10 -11.45
CA VAL A 350 15.88 -4.42 -12.08
C VAL A 350 16.89 -5.37 -11.46
N GLU A 351 18.11 -4.90 -11.20
CA GLU A 351 19.18 -5.67 -10.58
C GLU A 351 18.79 -6.15 -9.17
N THR A 352 18.38 -5.25 -8.28
CA THR A 352 18.01 -5.61 -6.90
C THR A 352 16.77 -6.49 -6.84
N LEU A 353 15.76 -6.21 -7.69
CA LEU A 353 14.54 -7.00 -7.79
C LEU A 353 14.82 -8.43 -8.28
N ASN A 354 15.63 -8.58 -9.33
CA ASN A 354 16.04 -9.89 -9.84
C ASN A 354 16.92 -10.63 -8.85
N TYR A 355 17.84 -9.94 -8.16
CA TYR A 355 18.68 -10.57 -7.17
C TYR A 355 17.84 -11.22 -6.07
N THR A 356 16.96 -10.44 -5.43
CA THR A 356 16.07 -10.92 -4.37
C THR A 356 15.06 -11.96 -4.88
N HIS A 357 14.59 -11.87 -6.13
CA HIS A 357 13.68 -12.87 -6.70
C HIS A 357 14.26 -14.29 -6.65
N HIS A 358 15.53 -14.45 -7.00
CA HIS A 358 16.23 -15.75 -7.05
C HIS A 358 16.67 -16.28 -5.67
N LYS A 359 16.24 -15.64 -4.59
CA LYS A 359 16.56 -16.04 -3.21
C LYS A 359 15.32 -16.54 -2.48
N ASP A 360 15.55 -17.35 -1.45
CA ASP A 360 14.51 -17.86 -0.56
C ASP A 360 14.10 -16.75 0.42
N ALA A 361 13.16 -15.91 -0.02
CA ALA A 361 12.59 -14.81 0.75
C ALA A 361 11.07 -15.00 0.79
N ASP A 362 10.47 -14.83 1.97
CA ASP A 362 9.02 -14.91 2.17
C ASP A 362 8.28 -13.88 1.29
N PHE A 363 8.86 -12.68 1.15
CA PHE A 363 8.44 -11.64 0.22
C PHE A 363 9.53 -10.58 -0.01
N ILE A 364 9.27 -9.63 -0.90
CA ILE A 364 10.13 -8.50 -1.20
C ILE A 364 9.51 -7.22 -0.65
N GLN A 365 10.27 -6.48 0.16
CA GLN A 365 9.99 -5.09 0.50
C GLN A 365 10.58 -4.17 -0.59
N LEU A 366 9.74 -3.30 -1.14
CA LEU A 366 10.15 -2.25 -2.08
C LEU A 366 10.53 -1.01 -1.27
N ILE A 367 11.78 -0.58 -1.40
CA ILE A 367 12.38 0.53 -0.66
C ILE A 367 12.56 1.65 -1.66
N THR A 368 11.72 2.67 -1.67
CA THR A 368 10.46 2.85 -0.91
C THR A 368 9.37 3.28 -1.88
N TRP A 369 8.11 3.35 -1.46
CA TRP A 369 7.08 4.04 -2.24
C TRP A 369 7.48 5.50 -2.45
N ASN A 370 7.70 6.26 -1.38
CA ASN A 370 7.74 7.72 -1.44
C ASN A 370 8.77 8.37 -0.48
N ASP A 371 9.91 7.75 -0.19
CA ASP A 371 11.00 8.44 0.51
C ASP A 371 11.79 9.35 -0.44
N PHE A 372 11.12 10.45 -0.79
CA PHE A 372 11.62 11.81 -0.93
C PHE A 372 13.12 12.01 -0.63
N GLY A 373 13.40 12.05 0.67
CA GLY A 373 14.65 12.53 1.21
C GLY A 373 15.82 11.58 0.95
N GLU A 374 15.56 10.29 0.80
CA GLU A 374 16.61 9.29 0.52
C GLU A 374 16.83 9.05 -0.98
N GLY A 375 15.94 9.53 -1.85
CA GLY A 375 16.03 9.23 -3.27
C GLY A 375 15.68 7.76 -3.58
N THR A 376 14.89 7.09 -2.74
CA THR A 376 14.56 5.66 -2.92
C THR A 376 13.16 5.43 -3.51
N MET A 377 12.42 6.50 -3.81
CA MET A 377 11.03 6.42 -4.27
C MET A 377 10.84 5.63 -5.57
N ILE A 378 9.78 4.80 -5.60
CA ILE A 378 9.21 4.22 -6.82
C ILE A 378 7.89 4.87 -7.23
N GLU A 379 7.34 5.77 -6.39
CA GLU A 379 6.23 6.65 -6.74
C GLU A 379 6.59 7.43 -8.03
N PRO A 380 5.64 7.61 -8.96
CA PRO A 380 5.90 8.36 -10.18
C PRO A 380 6.42 9.79 -9.91
N THR A 381 7.52 10.13 -10.56
CA THR A 381 8.14 11.46 -10.50
C THR A 381 8.21 12.07 -11.91
N GLU A 382 8.54 13.35 -12.03
CA GLU A 382 8.79 13.94 -13.34
C GLU A 382 10.02 13.34 -14.04
N GLU A 383 11.04 12.94 -13.28
CA GLU A 383 12.29 12.38 -13.79
C GLU A 383 12.11 10.96 -14.34
N PHE A 384 11.25 10.16 -13.70
CA PHE A 384 11.10 8.75 -14.02
C PHE A 384 9.74 8.40 -14.65
N GLY A 385 8.75 9.29 -14.58
CA GLY A 385 7.38 8.99 -14.98
C GLY A 385 6.89 7.70 -14.31
N PHE A 386 6.37 6.76 -15.10
CA PHE A 386 5.95 5.45 -14.60
C PHE A 386 7.02 4.36 -14.65
N LEU A 387 8.30 4.67 -14.90
CA LEU A 387 9.35 3.67 -15.17
C LEU A 387 9.37 2.52 -14.15
N TYR A 388 9.46 2.81 -12.86
CA TYR A 388 9.55 1.76 -11.83
C TYR A 388 8.27 0.93 -11.72
N LEU A 389 7.10 1.55 -11.87
CA LEU A 389 5.83 0.83 -11.87
C LEU A 389 5.67 -0.06 -13.10
N GLN A 390 6.16 0.37 -14.27
CA GLN A 390 6.19 -0.46 -15.48
C GLN A 390 7.13 -1.67 -15.32
N LEU A 391 8.30 -1.47 -14.70
CA LEU A 391 9.22 -2.56 -14.36
C LEU A 391 8.56 -3.54 -13.38
N LEU A 392 7.79 -3.06 -12.39
CA LEU A 392 6.99 -3.91 -11.52
C LEU A 392 5.86 -4.64 -12.26
N GLN A 393 5.16 -3.98 -13.19
CA GLN A 393 4.14 -4.63 -14.02
C GLN A 393 4.73 -5.83 -14.78
N GLN A 394 5.92 -5.66 -15.36
CA GLN A 394 6.65 -6.73 -16.05
C GLN A 394 7.09 -7.83 -15.08
N TYR A 395 7.66 -7.46 -13.92
CA TYR A 395 8.16 -8.42 -12.93
C TYR A 395 7.05 -9.28 -12.31
N THR A 396 5.96 -8.63 -11.89
CA THR A 396 4.79 -9.30 -11.31
C THR A 396 3.97 -10.02 -12.37
N GLY A 397 4.08 -9.56 -13.62
CA GLY A 397 3.36 -10.06 -14.78
C GLY A 397 1.86 -9.91 -14.63
N VAL A 398 1.42 -8.77 -14.11
CA VAL A 398 0.02 -8.33 -14.16
C VAL A 398 -0.39 -8.03 -15.60
N SER A 399 -1.68 -8.09 -15.89
CA SER A 399 -2.22 -7.78 -17.23
C SER A 399 -2.39 -6.29 -17.51
N TYR A 400 -2.13 -5.43 -16.52
CA TYR A 400 -2.28 -3.99 -16.64
C TYR A 400 -1.09 -3.36 -17.37
N THR A 401 -1.33 -2.22 -18.01
CA THR A 401 -0.37 -1.52 -18.87
C THR A 401 -0.06 -0.11 -18.33
N PRO A 402 0.90 0.62 -18.92
CA PRO A 402 1.15 2.01 -18.56
C PRO A 402 -0.09 2.92 -18.74
N GLU A 403 -0.98 2.59 -19.68
CA GLU A 403 -2.23 3.32 -19.90
C GLU A 403 -3.21 3.17 -18.73
N ASP A 404 -3.18 2.06 -17.99
CA ASP A 404 -3.99 1.89 -16.80
C ASP A 404 -3.46 2.76 -15.64
N LEU A 405 -2.13 2.87 -15.50
CA LEU A 405 -1.50 3.82 -14.57
C LEU A 405 -1.85 5.26 -14.94
N GLN A 406 -1.81 5.61 -16.23
CA GLN A 406 -2.24 6.92 -16.72
C GLN A 406 -3.72 7.18 -16.38
N THR A 407 -4.58 6.17 -16.44
CA THR A 407 -5.99 6.29 -16.05
C THR A 407 -6.15 6.61 -14.56
N ALA A 408 -5.32 6.02 -13.68
CA ALA A 408 -5.29 6.36 -12.26
C ALA A 408 -4.85 7.81 -12.02
N LEU A 409 -3.83 8.27 -12.74
CA LEU A 409 -3.36 9.65 -12.69
C LEU A 409 -4.43 10.64 -13.18
N GLU A 410 -5.12 10.32 -14.27
CA GLU A 410 -6.20 11.16 -14.79
C GLU A 410 -7.37 11.28 -13.80
N LEU A 411 -7.71 10.19 -13.11
CA LEU A 411 -8.74 10.20 -12.07
C LEU A 411 -8.36 11.18 -10.95
N TYR A 412 -7.13 11.06 -10.43
CA TYR A 412 -6.60 12.00 -9.43
C TYR A 412 -6.67 13.45 -9.90
N GLN A 413 -6.15 13.74 -11.09
CA GLN A 413 -6.15 15.09 -11.66
C GLN A 413 -7.56 15.67 -11.80
N LEU A 414 -8.52 14.87 -12.26
CA LEU A 414 -9.91 15.30 -12.39
C LEU A 414 -10.58 15.56 -11.03
N ARG A 415 -10.28 14.74 -10.00
CA ARG A 415 -10.75 15.01 -8.63
C ARG A 415 -10.24 16.37 -8.14
N LYS A 416 -8.94 16.66 -8.29
CA LYS A 416 -8.35 17.95 -7.87
C LYS A 416 -8.94 19.14 -8.65
N ALA A 417 -9.09 19.00 -9.97
CA ALA A 417 -9.61 20.07 -10.82
C ALA A 417 -11.06 20.42 -10.49
N LEU A 418 -11.92 19.42 -10.31
CA LEU A 418 -13.34 19.63 -10.05
C LEU A 418 -13.63 20.09 -8.62
N ALA A 419 -12.83 19.67 -7.62
CA ALA A 419 -12.91 20.20 -6.26
C ALA A 419 -12.58 21.71 -6.21
N SER A 420 -11.60 22.15 -6.99
CA SER A 420 -11.24 23.57 -7.10
C SER A 420 -12.37 24.41 -7.72
N ASN A 421 -13.07 23.88 -8.72
CA ASN A 421 -14.17 24.58 -9.40
C ASN A 421 -15.45 24.70 -8.55
N GLU A 422 -15.76 23.71 -7.71
CA GLU A 422 -16.90 23.78 -6.77
C GLU A 422 -16.76 24.92 -5.74
N THR A 423 -15.52 25.28 -5.40
CA THR A 423 -15.24 26.38 -4.46
C THR A 423 -15.56 27.74 -5.10
N THR A 424 -15.44 27.86 -6.42
CA THR A 424 -15.69 29.08 -7.21
C THR A 424 -17.17 29.24 -7.61
N ALA A 425 -17.91 28.13 -7.74
CA ALA A 425 -19.29 28.10 -8.25
C ALA A 425 -20.40 28.27 -7.19
N LYS A 426 -20.11 28.84 -6.00
CA LYS A 426 -21.10 29.05 -4.91
C LYS A 426 -22.19 30.10 -5.17
N THR A 427 -22.47 30.42 -6.44
CA THR A 427 -23.62 31.28 -6.79
C THR A 427 -24.42 30.63 -7.91
N THR A 428 -25.67 30.32 -7.59
CA THR A 428 -26.79 29.96 -8.49
C THR A 428 -26.72 28.63 -9.25
N ALA A 429 -27.22 27.54 -8.64
CA ALA A 429 -28.41 26.79 -9.09
C ALA A 429 -28.48 25.36 -8.52
N ILE A 430 -29.70 25.00 -8.07
CA ILE A 430 -30.37 23.69 -8.01
C ILE A 430 -29.57 22.46 -7.53
N LYS A 431 -30.09 21.88 -6.43
CA LYS A 431 -29.72 20.60 -5.82
C LYS A 431 -29.88 19.42 -6.78
N ASP A 432 -28.86 19.13 -7.59
CA ASP A 432 -28.51 17.76 -8.01
C ASP A 432 -27.27 17.39 -7.20
N ASN A 433 -27.47 16.64 -6.11
CA ASN A 433 -26.59 16.67 -4.94
C ASN A 433 -25.20 16.01 -5.10
N ASP A 434 -24.76 15.64 -6.31
CA ASP A 434 -23.48 14.91 -6.49
C ASP A 434 -22.61 15.30 -7.69
N GLY A 435 -23.04 16.30 -8.50
CA GLY A 435 -22.21 16.89 -9.57
C GLY A 435 -21.51 15.87 -10.49
N PRO A 436 -20.31 16.19 -11.03
CA PRO A 436 -19.48 15.24 -11.78
C PRO A 436 -18.75 14.20 -10.89
N LYS A 437 -18.75 14.36 -9.56
CA LYS A 437 -18.01 13.47 -8.63
C LYS A 437 -18.51 12.03 -8.69
N LYS A 438 -19.82 11.84 -8.80
CA LYS A 438 -20.43 10.50 -8.97
C LYS A 438 -19.81 9.72 -10.13
N TYR A 439 -19.44 10.38 -11.23
CA TYR A 439 -18.80 9.71 -12.38
C TYR A 439 -17.35 9.34 -12.10
N LEU A 440 -16.63 10.12 -11.29
CA LEU A 440 -15.28 9.78 -10.84
C LEU A 440 -15.31 8.56 -9.90
N ASP A 441 -16.29 8.49 -9.00
CA ASP A 441 -16.48 7.32 -8.13
C ASP A 441 -16.87 6.06 -8.92
N ARG A 442 -17.65 6.23 -10.00
CA ARG A 442 -17.92 5.15 -10.97
C ARG A 442 -16.66 4.74 -11.72
N ALA A 443 -15.79 5.68 -12.10
CA ALA A 443 -14.51 5.35 -12.74
C ALA A 443 -13.61 4.56 -11.78
N TYR A 444 -13.49 4.99 -10.52
CA TYR A 444 -12.82 4.25 -9.46
C TYR A 444 -13.37 2.82 -9.33
N PHE A 445 -14.70 2.68 -9.24
CA PHE A 445 -15.35 1.37 -9.17
C PHE A 445 -14.99 0.48 -10.37
N TYR A 446 -14.96 1.02 -11.59
CA TYR A 446 -14.56 0.24 -12.76
C TYR A 446 -13.09 -0.18 -12.71
N MET A 447 -12.18 0.69 -12.25
CA MET A 447 -10.77 0.32 -12.07
C MET A 447 -10.61 -0.80 -11.04
N LYS A 448 -11.30 -0.68 -9.89
CA LYS A 448 -11.36 -1.70 -8.85
C LYS A 448 -11.84 -3.07 -9.37
N LYS A 449 -12.74 -3.07 -10.35
CA LYS A 449 -13.24 -4.29 -11.03
C LYS A 449 -12.38 -4.77 -12.21
N GLY A 450 -11.20 -4.17 -12.44
CA GLY A 450 -10.34 -4.46 -13.59
C GLY A 450 -10.90 -4.00 -14.94
N LYS A 451 -11.94 -3.16 -14.95
CA LYS A 451 -12.59 -2.59 -16.15
C LYS A 451 -12.01 -1.22 -16.49
N THR A 452 -10.69 -1.09 -16.49
CA THR A 452 -9.95 0.17 -16.67
C THR A 452 -10.28 0.88 -17.99
N LYS A 453 -10.55 0.14 -19.08
CA LYS A 453 -11.01 0.72 -20.35
C LYS A 453 -12.29 1.54 -20.22
N ARG A 454 -13.25 1.05 -19.42
CA ARG A 454 -14.51 1.78 -19.16
C ARG A 454 -14.27 2.97 -18.24
N ALA A 455 -13.41 2.84 -17.24
CA ALA A 455 -12.99 3.96 -16.40
C ALA A 455 -12.39 5.08 -17.27
N LYS A 456 -11.43 4.77 -18.14
CA LYS A 456 -10.80 5.72 -19.06
C LYS A 456 -11.82 6.44 -19.96
N ALA A 457 -12.75 5.70 -20.56
CA ALA A 457 -13.82 6.30 -21.36
C ALA A 457 -14.69 7.27 -20.53
N LEU A 458 -15.00 6.91 -19.29
CA LEU A 458 -15.78 7.74 -18.39
C LEU A 458 -15.02 9.01 -17.97
N LEU A 459 -13.73 8.91 -17.64
CA LEU A 459 -12.89 10.06 -17.33
C LEU A 459 -12.76 11.03 -18.53
N LYS A 460 -12.64 10.49 -19.75
CA LYS A 460 -12.67 11.29 -20.99
C LYS A 460 -14.00 12.05 -21.13
N ALA A 461 -15.13 11.39 -20.85
CA ALA A 461 -16.44 12.03 -20.87
C ALA A 461 -16.56 13.13 -19.81
N VAL A 462 -16.07 12.89 -18.59
CA VAL A 462 -16.08 13.88 -17.51
C VAL A 462 -15.25 15.10 -17.87
N ARG A 463 -14.03 14.90 -18.38
CA ARG A 463 -13.17 16.00 -18.84
C ARG A 463 -13.87 16.87 -19.88
N LEU A 464 -14.39 16.25 -20.93
CA LEU A 464 -15.06 16.96 -22.03
C LEU A 464 -16.28 17.75 -21.53
N TYR A 465 -17.16 17.14 -20.73
CA TYR A 465 -18.46 17.74 -20.41
C TYR A 465 -18.50 18.54 -19.11
N HIS A 466 -17.55 18.36 -18.20
CA HIS A 466 -17.57 18.99 -16.89
C HIS A 466 -16.34 19.86 -16.58
N LEU A 467 -15.27 19.76 -17.39
CA LEU A 467 -14.07 20.60 -17.22
C LEU A 467 -13.82 21.54 -18.41
N GLU A 468 -13.92 21.07 -19.65
CA GLU A 468 -13.59 21.88 -20.85
C GLU A 468 -14.76 22.74 -21.35
N ASN A 469 -16.01 22.36 -21.06
CA ASN A 469 -17.23 23.05 -21.50
C ASN A 469 -17.85 23.99 -20.44
N ASN A 470 -17.19 24.16 -19.29
CA ASN A 470 -17.52 25.12 -18.23
C ASN A 470 -16.47 26.22 -18.20
#